data_AF-A0A132T4Q3-F1
#
_entry.id   AF-A0A132T4Q3-F1
#
_cell.length_a   1.000
_cell.length_b   1.000
_cell.length_c   1.000
_cell.angle_alpha   90.00
_cell.angle_beta   90.00
_cell.angle_gamma   90.00
#
_symmetry.space_group_name_H-M   'P 1'
#
loop_
_entity.id
_entity.type
_entity.pdbx_description
1 polymer ?
#
loop_
_entity_poly.entity_id
_entity_poly.type
_entity_poly.pdbx_seq_one_letter_code
_entity_poly.pdbx_strand_id
1 'polypeptide(L)'
;MEMTQPGRLQPPVVVGALLAVVVLVAATLLISRGDSDQPPSPAAPAAPPSPTVDADKIASARDDDPVSIITEDPTCPEWEPITAALNTELGNGWHRRDPALPQTEWTPDQRRQYDAVADAMREAADKTVPLAKQTPHRVMRELYEQAIAYWRAYAESVDNYRPVADELARTAISAAEAVQSICAAIDFGAAADRGPLVLPGPPPVPEGPLSDPARPPRFIAGPSAFCNEWTSMVLEYADQTREWRDRHDPNLPGVHRPPELRELGDDVAAIMQQNADQAQLLGLMSGNLTAADFAALSSHYRRAFALALPTYGLPDTHLDAAATRLQSLTDHACRAVRR
;
A
#
# COMPACT_ATOMS: atom_id res chain seq x y z
N MET A 1 -61.04 5.41 -40.50
CA MET A 1 -59.62 5.74 -40.75
C MET A 1 -59.11 6.33 -39.45
N GLU A 2 -58.70 5.44 -38.55
CA GLU A 2 -58.40 5.73 -37.15
C GLU A 2 -56.88 5.71 -37.03
N MET A 3 -56.30 6.85 -36.66
CA MET A 3 -54.86 7.01 -36.45
C MET A 3 -54.58 6.91 -34.94
N THR A 4 -53.92 5.84 -34.53
CA THR A 4 -53.43 5.66 -33.16
C THR A 4 -51.97 6.11 -33.12
N GLN A 5 -51.69 7.11 -32.29
CA GLN A 5 -50.36 7.67 -32.04
C GLN A 5 -49.76 6.98 -30.79
N PRO A 6 -48.49 6.53 -30.79
CA PRO A 6 -47.87 5.94 -29.61
C PRO A 6 -47.25 7.01 -28.70
N GLY A 7 -47.50 6.89 -27.40
CA GLY A 7 -46.99 7.77 -26.36
C GLY A 7 -45.49 7.57 -26.09
N ARG A 8 -44.78 8.69 -25.89
CA ARG A 8 -43.41 8.74 -25.37
C ARG A 8 -43.44 8.59 -23.86
N LEU A 9 -42.76 7.57 -23.34
CA LEU A 9 -42.37 7.48 -21.93
C LEU A 9 -41.05 8.24 -21.73
N GLN A 10 -41.02 9.19 -20.81
CA GLN A 10 -39.81 9.84 -20.32
C GLN A 10 -39.15 8.98 -19.22
N PRO A 11 -37.82 8.90 -19.13
CA PRO A 11 -37.14 8.25 -18.01
C PRO A 11 -37.11 9.16 -16.77
N PRO A 12 -37.05 8.60 -15.55
CA PRO A 12 -36.96 9.39 -14.33
C PRO A 12 -35.54 9.93 -14.13
N VAL A 13 -35.47 11.20 -13.74
CA VAL A 13 -34.27 11.87 -13.23
C VAL A 13 -33.99 11.32 -11.83
N VAL A 14 -32.86 10.62 -11.65
CA VAL A 14 -32.36 10.23 -10.32
C VAL A 14 -31.52 11.38 -9.78
N VAL A 15 -32.07 12.09 -8.80
CA VAL A 15 -31.37 13.12 -8.03
C VAL A 15 -30.43 12.41 -7.05
N GLY A 16 -29.12 12.60 -7.22
CA GLY A 16 -28.11 12.08 -6.31
C GLY A 16 -28.22 12.75 -4.93
N ALA A 17 -28.38 11.93 -3.89
CA ALA A 17 -28.38 12.39 -2.51
C ALA A 17 -26.93 12.50 -2.00
N LEU A 18 -26.47 13.72 -1.72
CA LEU A 18 -25.25 13.96 -0.93
C LEU A 18 -25.52 13.55 0.53
N LEU A 19 -24.80 12.53 1.01
CA LEU A 19 -24.75 12.18 2.43
C LEU A 19 -23.60 12.94 3.10
N ALA A 20 -23.92 14.02 3.82
CA ALA A 20 -23.01 14.64 4.77
C ALA A 20 -23.13 13.90 6.11
N VAL A 21 -22.08 13.20 6.52
CA VAL A 21 -22.02 12.54 7.84
C VAL A 21 -21.18 13.40 8.78
N VAL A 22 -21.82 14.02 9.76
CA VAL A 22 -21.17 14.66 10.91
C VAL A 22 -21.26 13.69 12.09
N VAL A 23 -20.12 13.15 12.53
CA VAL A 23 -20.07 12.32 13.74
C VAL A 23 -19.64 13.20 14.92
N LEU A 24 -20.56 13.47 15.84
CA LEU A 24 -20.25 14.01 17.16
C LEU A 24 -20.08 12.83 18.13
N VAL A 25 -18.87 12.62 18.65
CA VAL A 25 -18.63 11.66 19.73
C VAL A 25 -18.64 12.41 21.06
N ALA A 26 -19.68 12.17 21.87
CA ALA A 26 -19.70 12.53 23.28
C ALA A 26 -19.54 11.23 24.10
N ALA A 27 -18.37 11.05 24.72
CA ALA A 27 -18.12 9.92 25.61
C ALA A 27 -18.56 10.28 27.04
N THR A 28 -19.65 9.68 27.51
CA THR A 28 -19.97 9.61 28.93
C THR A 28 -19.43 8.31 29.53
N LEU A 29 -18.46 8.42 30.42
CA LEU A 29 -17.97 7.32 31.25
C LEU A 29 -18.99 7.02 32.36
N LEU A 30 -19.58 5.82 32.33
CA LEU A 30 -20.26 5.22 33.48
C LEU A 30 -19.48 3.98 33.90
N ILE A 31 -18.76 4.11 35.02
CA ILE A 31 -18.08 3.01 35.70
C ILE A 31 -19.13 2.21 36.46
N SER A 32 -19.37 0.97 36.06
CA SER A 32 -20.05 -0.02 36.89
C SER A 32 -19.02 -0.98 37.47
N ARG A 33 -18.85 -0.91 38.80
CA ARG A 33 -18.15 -1.93 39.59
C ARG A 33 -19.06 -3.14 39.73
N GLY A 34 -18.61 -4.29 39.24
CA GLY A 34 -19.20 -5.60 39.55
C GLY A 34 -18.09 -6.53 40.03
N ASP A 35 -18.16 -6.92 41.31
CA ASP A 35 -17.36 -7.98 41.90
C ASP A 35 -17.68 -9.32 41.22
N SER A 36 -16.66 -10.04 40.80
CA SER A 36 -16.74 -11.45 40.41
C SER A 36 -15.38 -12.09 40.66
N ASP A 37 -15.27 -12.76 41.82
CA ASP A 37 -14.15 -13.61 42.20
C ASP A 37 -13.97 -14.75 41.19
N GLN A 38 -13.02 -14.59 40.26
CA GLN A 38 -12.46 -15.68 39.49
C GLN A 38 -10.93 -15.51 39.42
N PRO A 39 -10.13 -16.53 39.79
CA PRO A 39 -8.68 -16.40 39.73
C PRO A 39 -8.25 -16.18 38.27
N PRO A 40 -7.42 -15.16 37.96
CA PRO A 40 -6.95 -14.94 36.61
C PRO A 40 -6.03 -16.10 36.18
N SER A 41 -6.27 -16.61 34.96
CA SER A 41 -5.31 -17.47 34.26
C SER A 41 -3.93 -16.80 34.25
N PRO A 42 -2.82 -17.56 34.40
CA PRO A 42 -1.49 -17.00 34.29
C PRO A 42 -1.33 -16.31 32.94
N ALA A 43 -1.06 -15.01 32.97
CA ALA A 43 -0.75 -14.24 31.79
C ALA A 43 0.44 -14.90 31.06
N ALA A 44 0.33 -15.03 29.74
CA ALA A 44 1.47 -15.38 28.91
C ALA A 44 2.62 -14.38 29.19
N PRO A 45 3.89 -14.83 29.21
CA PRO A 45 5.02 -13.93 29.44
C PRO A 45 4.96 -12.76 28.46
N ALA A 46 4.96 -11.54 28.99
CA ALA A 46 5.06 -10.34 28.16
C ALA A 46 6.33 -10.44 27.31
N ALA A 47 6.20 -10.17 26.01
CA ALA A 47 7.36 -10.02 25.14
C ALA A 47 8.30 -8.96 25.76
N PRO A 48 9.63 -9.17 25.72
CA PRO A 48 10.58 -8.19 26.22
C PRO A 48 10.34 -6.84 25.54
N PRO A 49 10.41 -5.71 26.27
CA PRO A 49 10.19 -4.40 25.69
C PRO A 49 11.20 -4.17 24.56
N SER A 50 10.70 -3.81 23.38
CA SER A 50 11.55 -3.35 22.29
C SER A 50 12.40 -2.17 22.80
N PRO A 51 13.70 -2.10 22.47
CA PRO A 51 14.53 -0.97 22.86
C PRO A 51 13.90 0.30 22.30
N THR A 52 13.56 1.24 23.18
CA THR A 52 13.07 2.56 22.78
C THR A 52 14.21 3.31 22.10
N VAL A 53 13.97 3.78 20.87
CA VAL A 53 14.94 4.56 20.11
C VAL A 53 14.92 6.00 20.60
N ASP A 54 16.09 6.64 20.55
CA ASP A 54 16.20 8.08 20.70
C ASP A 54 15.51 8.77 19.51
N ALA A 55 14.30 9.27 19.76
CA ALA A 55 13.45 9.90 18.75
C ALA A 55 14.14 11.08 18.05
N ASP A 56 15.10 11.75 18.71
CA ASP A 56 15.84 12.87 18.11
C ASP A 56 16.77 12.43 16.95
N LYS A 57 16.93 11.12 16.73
CA LYS A 57 17.70 10.55 15.60
C LYS A 57 16.85 10.15 14.39
N ILE A 58 15.54 10.35 14.46
CA ILE A 58 14.58 10.03 13.40
C ILE A 58 13.94 11.33 12.92
N ALA A 59 14.18 11.71 11.66
CA ALA A 59 13.70 12.99 11.11
C ALA A 59 12.17 13.13 11.16
N SER A 60 11.45 12.06 10.87
CA SER A 60 9.98 11.96 10.93
C SER A 60 9.42 11.65 12.31
N ALA A 61 10.21 11.71 13.40
CA ALA A 61 9.75 11.34 14.75
C ALA A 61 8.57 12.16 15.27
N ARG A 62 8.39 13.37 14.72
CA ARG A 62 7.34 14.32 15.09
C ARG A 62 6.44 14.67 13.90
N ASP A 63 6.49 13.86 12.85
CA ASP A 63 5.54 13.97 11.76
C ASP A 63 4.22 13.38 12.23
N ASP A 64 3.36 14.27 12.74
CA ASP A 64 2.00 13.98 13.17
C ASP A 64 0.97 14.43 12.12
N ASP A 65 1.41 14.81 10.92
CA ASP A 65 0.53 15.34 9.89
C ASP A 65 -0.31 14.20 9.26
N PRO A 66 -1.54 14.53 8.77
CA PRO A 66 -2.31 13.59 7.98
C PRO A 66 -1.53 13.09 6.78
N VAL A 67 -1.67 11.81 6.48
CA VAL A 67 -1.11 11.25 5.24
C VAL A 67 -1.67 12.00 4.03
N SER A 68 -0.79 12.43 3.14
CA SER A 68 -1.12 13.11 1.88
C SER A 68 -0.19 12.65 0.76
N ILE A 69 -0.41 13.16 -0.45
CA ILE A 69 0.57 12.99 -1.54
C ILE A 69 1.89 13.65 -1.13
N ILE A 70 2.98 12.90 -1.30
CA ILE A 70 4.33 13.37 -1.01
C ILE A 70 4.85 14.08 -2.23
N THR A 71 5.17 15.36 -2.06
CA THR A 71 5.61 16.25 -3.14
C THR A 71 7.12 16.48 -3.15
N GLU A 72 7.80 16.13 -2.06
CA GLU A 72 9.25 16.18 -1.92
C GLU A 72 9.67 15.10 -0.91
N ASP A 73 10.77 14.39 -1.15
CA ASP A 73 11.42 13.58 -0.12
C ASP A 73 12.94 13.59 -0.41
N PRO A 74 13.77 14.08 0.52
CA PRO A 74 15.21 14.18 0.31
C PRO A 74 15.93 12.83 0.22
N THR A 75 15.27 11.70 0.52
CA THR A 75 15.90 10.36 0.44
C THR A 75 15.67 9.66 -0.89
N CYS A 76 14.90 10.25 -1.81
CA CYS A 76 14.65 9.68 -3.13
C CYS A 76 15.93 9.47 -3.98
N PRO A 77 16.89 10.42 -4.03
CA PRO A 77 18.14 10.22 -4.77
C PRO A 77 18.98 9.04 -4.27
N GLU A 78 19.00 8.80 -2.96
CA GLU A 78 19.74 7.70 -2.34
C GLU A 78 19.05 6.34 -2.47
N TRP A 79 17.76 6.32 -2.78
CA TRP A 79 16.98 5.10 -2.95
C TRP A 79 17.32 4.36 -4.25
N GLU A 80 17.46 5.08 -5.35
CA GLU A 80 17.74 4.53 -6.69
C GLU A 80 18.96 3.57 -6.72
N PRO A 81 20.15 3.93 -6.20
CA PRO A 81 21.29 3.01 -6.26
C PRO A 81 21.08 1.73 -5.43
N ILE A 82 20.26 1.75 -4.37
CA ILE A 82 19.94 0.56 -3.57
C ILE A 82 19.10 -0.41 -4.39
N THR A 83 18.03 0.07 -5.02
CA THR A 83 17.14 -0.77 -5.81
C THR A 83 17.77 -1.22 -7.12
N ALA A 84 18.61 -0.40 -7.76
CA ALA A 84 19.36 -0.79 -8.95
C ALA A 84 20.34 -1.95 -8.67
N ALA A 85 21.05 -1.90 -7.53
CA ALA A 85 21.93 -2.99 -7.10
C ALA A 85 21.12 -4.27 -6.83
N LEU A 86 20.01 -4.18 -6.10
CA LEU A 86 19.12 -5.32 -5.86
C LEU A 86 18.59 -5.92 -7.17
N ASN A 87 18.09 -5.09 -8.09
CA ASN A 87 17.54 -5.54 -9.37
C ASN A 87 18.59 -6.23 -10.25
N THR A 88 19.86 -5.83 -10.15
CA THR A 88 20.96 -6.51 -10.84
C THR A 88 21.08 -7.96 -10.38
N GLU A 89 21.00 -8.19 -9.06
CA GLU A 89 21.05 -9.54 -8.48
C GLU A 89 19.79 -10.36 -8.79
N LEU A 90 18.60 -9.75 -8.75
CA LEU A 90 17.34 -10.40 -9.17
C LEU A 90 17.35 -10.76 -10.67
N GLY A 91 18.18 -10.06 -11.46
CA GLY A 91 18.44 -10.33 -12.88
C GLY A 91 19.05 -11.72 -13.16
N ASN A 92 19.48 -12.46 -12.13
CA ASN A 92 20.01 -13.83 -12.22
C ASN A 92 18.98 -14.90 -12.67
N GLY A 93 17.83 -14.49 -13.20
CA GLY A 93 16.71 -15.36 -13.56
C GLY A 93 15.70 -15.59 -12.45
N TRP A 94 15.83 -14.88 -11.31
CA TRP A 94 14.92 -14.97 -10.18
C TRP A 94 13.45 -14.81 -10.56
N HIS A 95 13.18 -13.87 -11.47
CA HIS A 95 11.83 -13.58 -11.97
C HIS A 95 11.22 -14.73 -12.78
N ARG A 96 12.03 -15.71 -13.21
CA ARG A 96 11.59 -16.89 -13.96
C ARG A 96 11.48 -18.15 -13.10
N ARG A 97 11.75 -18.05 -11.80
CA ARG A 97 11.65 -19.20 -10.88
C ARG A 97 10.21 -19.69 -10.79
N ASP A 98 10.04 -20.96 -10.43
CA ASP A 98 8.77 -21.45 -9.94
C ASP A 98 8.72 -21.26 -8.41
N PRO A 99 7.93 -20.30 -7.88
CA PRO A 99 7.84 -20.07 -6.44
C PRO A 99 7.06 -21.17 -5.72
N ALA A 100 6.35 -22.06 -6.43
CA ALA A 100 5.59 -23.16 -5.85
C ALA A 100 6.46 -24.37 -5.47
N LEU A 101 7.72 -24.41 -5.91
CA LEU A 101 8.65 -25.47 -5.54
C LEU A 101 9.20 -25.25 -4.13
N PRO A 102 8.94 -26.16 -3.16
CA PRO A 102 9.51 -26.06 -1.83
C PRO A 102 11.02 -26.34 -1.86
N GLN A 103 11.69 -25.91 -0.79
CA GLN A 103 13.14 -26.04 -0.64
C GLN A 103 13.68 -27.45 -0.90
N THR A 104 12.92 -28.48 -0.50
CA THR A 104 13.30 -29.90 -0.59
C THR A 104 13.35 -30.42 -2.03
N GLU A 105 12.77 -29.68 -2.97
CA GLU A 105 12.69 -30.06 -4.38
C GLU A 105 13.67 -29.25 -5.25
N TRP A 106 14.42 -28.32 -4.65
CA TRP A 106 15.37 -27.51 -5.39
C TRP A 106 16.56 -28.31 -5.89
N THR A 107 16.94 -28.04 -7.13
CA THR A 107 18.26 -28.38 -7.64
C THR A 107 19.35 -27.56 -6.90
N PRO A 108 20.62 -28.00 -6.92
CA PRO A 108 21.72 -27.21 -6.38
C PRO A 108 21.81 -25.80 -6.97
N ASP A 109 21.41 -25.62 -8.23
CA ASP A 109 21.46 -24.34 -8.92
C ASP A 109 20.34 -23.40 -8.45
N GLN A 110 19.13 -23.93 -8.26
CA GLN A 110 18.03 -23.19 -7.64
C GLN A 110 18.40 -22.78 -6.22
N ARG A 111 18.98 -23.68 -5.41
CA ARG A 111 19.46 -23.32 -4.08
C ARG A 111 20.44 -22.14 -4.12
N ARG A 112 21.47 -22.19 -4.96
CA ARG A 112 22.42 -21.08 -5.11
C ARG A 112 21.74 -19.78 -5.55
N GLN A 113 20.73 -19.86 -6.42
CA GLN A 113 19.97 -18.69 -6.85
C GLN A 113 19.18 -18.06 -5.69
N TYR A 114 18.48 -18.87 -4.88
CA TYR A 114 17.74 -18.39 -3.70
C TYR A 114 18.67 -17.82 -2.63
N ASP A 115 19.82 -18.47 -2.39
CA ASP A 115 20.83 -17.99 -1.44
C ASP A 115 21.39 -16.60 -1.87
N ALA A 116 21.72 -16.43 -3.15
CA ALA A 116 22.20 -15.16 -3.69
C ALA A 116 21.16 -14.03 -3.54
N VAL A 117 19.88 -14.33 -3.78
CA VAL A 117 18.80 -13.34 -3.60
C VAL A 117 18.57 -13.02 -2.12
N ALA A 118 18.68 -14.01 -1.23
CA ALA A 118 18.60 -13.77 0.21
C ALA A 118 19.70 -12.80 0.68
N ASP A 119 20.93 -12.99 0.21
CA ASP A 119 22.05 -12.10 0.54
C ASP A 119 21.84 -10.69 -0.03
N ALA A 120 21.40 -10.56 -1.28
CA ALA A 120 21.09 -9.27 -1.88
C ALA A 120 19.96 -8.52 -1.14
N MET A 121 18.92 -9.24 -0.71
CA MET A 121 17.83 -8.66 0.10
C MET A 121 18.30 -8.21 1.49
N ARG A 122 19.20 -8.96 2.14
CA ARG A 122 19.81 -8.53 3.41
C ARG A 122 20.63 -7.26 3.23
N GLU A 123 21.44 -7.18 2.18
CA GLU A 123 22.25 -6.00 1.87
C GLU A 123 21.38 -4.79 1.55
N ALA A 124 20.33 -4.96 0.74
CA ALA A 124 19.36 -3.90 0.45
C ALA A 124 18.67 -3.39 1.73
N ALA A 125 18.28 -4.29 2.63
CA ALA A 125 17.70 -3.92 3.92
C ALA A 125 18.67 -3.07 4.75
N ASP A 126 19.93 -3.49 4.89
CA ASP A 126 20.92 -2.77 5.68
C ASP A 126 21.24 -1.38 5.10
N LYS A 127 21.32 -1.27 3.77
CA LYS A 127 21.50 0.02 3.07
C LYS A 127 20.28 0.94 3.16
N THR A 128 19.10 0.40 3.43
CA THR A 128 17.85 1.17 3.54
C THR A 128 17.65 1.79 4.93
N VAL A 129 18.27 1.23 5.97
CA VAL A 129 18.14 1.74 7.36
C VAL A 129 18.46 3.24 7.49
N PRO A 130 19.52 3.80 6.86
CA PRO A 130 19.77 5.23 6.93
C PRO A 130 18.65 6.08 6.31
N LEU A 131 17.98 5.62 5.25
CA LEU A 131 16.90 6.37 4.59
C LEU A 131 15.67 6.45 5.51
N ALA A 132 15.32 5.35 6.17
CA ALA A 132 14.25 5.32 7.18
C ALA A 132 14.46 6.34 8.31
N LYS A 133 15.72 6.63 8.68
CA LYS A 133 16.05 7.63 9.71
C LYS A 133 16.00 9.07 9.19
N GLN A 134 16.24 9.27 7.90
CA GLN A 134 16.48 10.58 7.29
C GLN A 134 15.22 11.18 6.63
N THR A 135 14.29 10.35 6.17
CA THR A 135 13.05 10.86 5.57
C THR A 135 12.26 11.68 6.59
N PRO A 136 11.79 12.89 6.23
CA PRO A 136 10.95 13.71 7.08
C PRO A 136 9.51 13.20 7.14
N HIS A 137 9.11 12.29 6.24
CA HIS A 137 7.75 11.77 6.14
C HIS A 137 7.62 10.43 6.88
N ARG A 138 6.71 10.37 7.85
CA ARG A 138 6.39 9.17 8.63
C ARG A 138 6.06 7.99 7.73
N VAL A 139 5.16 8.17 6.77
CA VAL A 139 4.73 7.06 5.91
C VAL A 139 5.85 6.56 4.97
N MET A 140 6.82 7.41 4.60
CA MET A 140 8.02 6.96 3.88
C MET A 140 8.95 6.17 4.78
N ARG A 141 9.14 6.60 6.04
CA ARG A 141 9.86 5.81 7.05
C ARG A 141 9.22 4.44 7.19
N GLU A 142 7.90 4.37 7.34
CA GLU A 142 7.17 3.11 7.43
C GLU A 142 7.36 2.23 6.18
N LEU A 143 7.35 2.81 4.98
CA LEU A 143 7.62 2.06 3.73
C LEU A 143 9.04 1.48 3.71
N TYR A 144 10.04 2.27 4.08
CA TYR A 144 11.42 1.79 4.21
C TYR A 144 11.52 0.67 5.26
N GLU A 145 10.86 0.84 6.40
CA GLU A 145 10.81 -0.15 7.47
C GLU A 145 10.15 -1.45 7.02
N GLN A 146 9.05 -1.39 6.27
CA GLN A 146 8.40 -2.59 5.76
C GLN A 146 9.19 -3.26 4.62
N ALA A 147 9.91 -2.51 3.79
CA ALA A 147 10.87 -3.11 2.85
C ALA A 147 11.96 -3.89 3.63
N ILE A 148 12.56 -3.28 4.66
CA ILE A 148 13.57 -3.91 5.55
C ILE A 148 13.03 -5.17 6.21
N ALA A 149 11.85 -5.08 6.84
CA ALA A 149 11.24 -6.20 7.57
C ALA A 149 10.98 -7.40 6.67
N TYR A 150 10.41 -7.17 5.48
CA TYR A 150 10.04 -8.25 4.57
C TYR A 150 11.21 -8.81 3.76
N TRP A 151 12.21 -8.00 3.39
CA TRP A 151 13.45 -8.51 2.80
C TRP A 151 14.16 -9.49 3.73
N ARG A 152 14.27 -9.14 5.02
CA ARG A 152 14.88 -10.02 6.02
C ARG A 152 14.04 -11.25 6.29
N ALA A 153 12.72 -11.10 6.45
CA ALA A 153 11.83 -12.24 6.65
C ALA A 153 11.89 -13.23 5.47
N TYR A 154 11.98 -12.72 4.23
CA TYR A 154 12.19 -13.57 3.07
C TYR A 154 13.54 -14.29 3.13
N ALA A 155 14.63 -13.56 3.34
CA ALA A 155 15.97 -14.12 3.40
C ALA A 155 16.13 -15.19 4.50
N GLU A 156 15.50 -14.99 5.66
CA GLU A 156 15.45 -15.96 6.76
C GLU A 156 14.65 -17.22 6.41
N SER A 157 13.68 -17.12 5.49
CA SER A 157 12.85 -18.25 5.07
C SER A 157 13.51 -19.18 4.04
N VAL A 158 14.64 -18.78 3.43
CA VAL A 158 15.22 -19.53 2.30
C VAL A 158 15.70 -20.93 2.68
N ASP A 159 16.18 -21.12 3.90
CA ASP A 159 16.65 -22.44 4.37
C ASP A 159 15.52 -23.45 4.57
N ASN A 160 14.31 -22.97 4.86
CA ASN A 160 13.12 -23.79 5.07
C ASN A 160 11.97 -23.37 4.15
N TYR A 161 12.31 -22.87 2.96
CA TYR A 161 11.37 -22.20 2.06
C TYR A 161 10.17 -23.09 1.74
N ARG A 162 8.99 -22.46 1.89
CA ARG A 162 7.69 -22.99 1.46
C ARG A 162 7.06 -21.99 0.50
N PRO A 163 6.15 -22.42 -0.39
CA PRO A 163 5.54 -21.53 -1.39
C PRO A 163 4.94 -20.23 -0.82
N VAL A 164 4.36 -20.28 0.38
CA VAL A 164 3.81 -19.08 1.05
C VAL A 164 4.86 -18.00 1.35
N ALA A 165 6.14 -18.38 1.47
CA ALA A 165 7.22 -17.42 1.67
C ALA A 165 7.47 -16.54 0.44
N ASP A 166 6.98 -16.93 -0.76
CA ASP A 166 6.99 -16.06 -1.93
C ASP A 166 6.28 -14.72 -1.66
N GLU A 167 5.21 -14.76 -0.86
CA GLU A 167 4.47 -13.56 -0.47
C GLU A 167 5.33 -12.59 0.35
N LEU A 168 6.34 -13.09 1.09
CA LEU A 168 7.29 -12.21 1.79
C LEU A 168 8.15 -11.42 0.78
N ALA A 169 8.64 -12.08 -0.26
CA ALA A 169 9.38 -11.41 -1.34
C ALA A 169 8.49 -10.42 -2.09
N ARG A 170 7.25 -10.80 -2.42
CA ARG A 170 6.30 -9.92 -3.12
C ARG A 170 5.93 -8.69 -2.29
N THR A 171 5.78 -8.88 -0.98
CA THR A 171 5.55 -7.77 -0.05
C THR A 171 6.73 -6.80 -0.08
N ALA A 172 7.96 -7.31 0.06
CA ALA A 172 9.16 -6.46 0.04
C ALA A 172 9.36 -5.74 -1.30
N ILE A 173 9.13 -6.43 -2.42
CA ILE A 173 9.19 -5.86 -3.77
C ILE A 173 8.13 -4.76 -3.93
N SER A 174 6.90 -5.00 -3.47
CA SER A 174 5.82 -4.00 -3.56
C SER A 174 6.12 -2.76 -2.71
N ALA A 175 6.70 -2.91 -1.51
CA ALA A 175 7.18 -1.78 -0.72
C ALA A 175 8.25 -1.00 -1.48
N ALA A 176 9.22 -1.70 -2.05
CA ALA A 176 10.31 -1.06 -2.79
C ALA A 176 9.81 -0.32 -4.05
N GLU A 177 8.88 -0.92 -4.79
CA GLU A 177 8.26 -0.32 -5.98
C GLU A 177 7.30 0.83 -5.61
N ALA A 178 6.68 0.80 -4.43
CA ALA A 178 5.89 1.93 -3.93
C ALA A 178 6.79 3.15 -3.70
N VAL A 179 7.92 2.99 -2.98
CA VAL A 179 8.91 4.06 -2.80
C VAL A 179 9.41 4.56 -4.16
N GLN A 180 9.77 3.66 -5.07
CA GLN A 180 10.23 4.03 -6.41
C GLN A 180 9.18 4.84 -7.18
N SER A 181 7.90 4.46 -7.08
CA SER A 181 6.79 5.15 -7.77
C SER A 181 6.49 6.51 -7.16
N ILE A 182 6.58 6.63 -5.83
CA ILE A 182 6.47 7.91 -5.12
C ILE A 182 7.58 8.86 -5.56
N CYS A 183 8.84 8.40 -5.54
CA CYS A 183 9.98 9.20 -5.99
C CYS A 183 9.84 9.61 -7.46
N ALA A 184 9.40 8.70 -8.34
CA ALA A 184 9.16 9.05 -9.75
C ALA A 184 8.01 10.07 -9.90
N ALA A 185 6.95 9.98 -9.10
CA ALA A 185 5.88 10.98 -9.12
C ALA A 185 6.38 12.37 -8.67
N ILE A 186 7.35 12.43 -7.76
CA ILE A 186 8.04 13.66 -7.34
C ILE A 186 8.91 14.18 -8.48
N ASP A 187 9.83 13.35 -8.97
CA ASP A 187 10.86 13.76 -9.95
C ASP A 187 10.26 14.20 -11.30
N PHE A 188 9.17 13.56 -11.73
CA PHE A 188 8.47 13.90 -12.96
C PHE A 188 7.32 14.91 -12.76
N GLY A 189 7.16 15.47 -11.55
CA GLY A 189 6.25 16.58 -11.25
C GLY A 189 4.78 16.21 -11.03
N ALA A 190 4.37 14.97 -11.28
CA ALA A 190 2.99 14.53 -11.12
C ALA A 190 2.45 14.72 -9.69
N ALA A 191 3.29 14.50 -8.68
CA ALA A 191 2.91 14.68 -7.28
C ALA A 191 2.59 16.14 -6.97
N ALA A 192 3.42 17.08 -7.43
CA ALA A 192 3.21 18.52 -7.22
C ALA A 192 1.99 19.03 -8.02
N ASP A 193 1.82 18.57 -9.26
CA ASP A 193 0.74 19.01 -10.14
C ASP A 193 -0.64 18.51 -9.69
N ARG A 194 -0.72 17.27 -9.18
CA ARG A 194 -1.99 16.63 -8.82
C ARG A 194 -2.28 16.62 -7.32
N GLY A 195 -1.26 16.75 -6.48
CA GLY A 195 -1.37 16.78 -5.02
C GLY A 195 -2.45 17.72 -4.49
N PRO A 196 -2.51 19.00 -4.93
CA PRO A 196 -3.50 19.97 -4.48
C PRO A 196 -4.97 19.62 -4.83
N LEU A 197 -5.20 18.67 -5.74
CA LEU A 197 -6.55 18.24 -6.14
C LEU A 197 -7.17 17.25 -5.15
N VAL A 198 -6.36 16.68 -4.25
CA VAL A 198 -6.79 15.67 -3.31
C VAL A 198 -6.84 16.27 -1.91
N LEU A 199 -7.99 16.17 -1.26
CA LEU A 199 -8.10 16.57 0.14
C LEU A 199 -7.26 15.63 1.03
N PRO A 200 -6.49 16.16 1.99
CA PRO A 200 -5.77 15.33 2.94
C PRO A 200 -6.72 14.49 3.79
N GLY A 201 -6.23 13.34 4.26
CA GLY A 201 -6.99 12.45 5.13
C GLY A 201 -7.22 13.02 6.54
N PRO A 202 -7.90 12.29 7.43
CA PRO A 202 -7.90 12.62 8.84
C PRO A 202 -6.47 12.53 9.41
N PRO A 203 -6.15 13.30 10.47
CA PRO A 203 -4.87 13.17 11.15
C PRO A 203 -4.68 11.75 11.70
N PRO A 204 -3.43 11.26 11.79
CA PRO A 204 -3.15 9.94 12.33
C PRO A 204 -3.63 9.83 13.77
N VAL A 205 -3.93 8.60 14.19
CA VAL A 205 -4.09 8.30 15.62
C VAL A 205 -2.70 8.35 16.25
N PRO A 206 -2.51 9.01 17.42
CA PRO A 206 -1.20 9.13 18.04
C PRO A 206 -0.48 7.79 18.13
N GLU A 207 0.77 7.76 17.65
CA GLU A 207 1.56 6.53 17.59
C GLU A 207 1.90 6.00 18.99
N GLY A 208 2.18 4.70 19.06
CA GLY A 208 2.99 4.15 20.14
C GLY A 208 4.46 4.62 20.04
N PRO A 209 5.34 4.19 20.95
CA PRO A 209 6.75 4.51 20.86
C PRO A 209 7.36 4.03 19.54
N LEU A 210 8.20 4.88 18.92
CA LEU A 210 8.90 4.59 17.67
C LEU A 210 9.70 3.29 17.77
N SER A 211 9.57 2.45 16.73
CA SER A 211 10.33 1.21 16.62
C SER A 211 11.76 1.47 16.12
N ASP A 212 12.67 0.51 16.30
CA ASP A 212 14.03 0.57 15.74
C ASP A 212 13.98 0.41 14.21
N PRO A 213 14.30 1.45 13.41
CA PRO A 213 14.27 1.32 11.95
C PRO A 213 15.32 0.33 11.44
N ALA A 214 16.31 -0.02 12.27
CA ALA A 214 17.26 -1.07 11.95
C ALA A 214 16.70 -2.47 12.14
N ARG A 215 15.57 -2.66 12.84
CA ARG A 215 14.89 -3.95 13.09
C ARG A 215 13.36 -3.76 13.24
N PRO A 216 12.69 -3.23 12.21
CA PRO A 216 11.25 -2.98 12.27
C PRO A 216 10.46 -4.29 12.27
N PRO A 217 9.34 -4.37 13.01
CA PRO A 217 8.43 -5.50 12.90
C PRO A 217 7.66 -5.45 11.57
N ARG A 218 7.23 -6.62 11.08
CA ARG A 218 6.23 -6.69 10.00
C ARG A 218 4.90 -6.14 10.49
N PHE A 219 4.31 -5.23 9.73
CA PHE A 219 3.02 -4.64 10.10
C PHE A 219 1.88 -5.68 10.12
N ILE A 220 1.86 -6.65 9.21
CA ILE A 220 0.91 -7.77 9.27
C ILE A 220 1.55 -8.96 9.99
N ALA A 221 1.19 -9.13 11.27
CA ALA A 221 1.74 -10.18 12.13
C ALA A 221 0.98 -11.52 12.05
N GLY A 222 -0.27 -11.52 11.59
CA GLY A 222 -1.11 -12.72 11.55
C GLY A 222 -2.43 -12.52 10.80
N PRO A 223 -3.20 -13.61 10.58
CA PRO A 223 -4.51 -13.54 9.94
C PRO A 223 -5.46 -12.58 10.67
N SER A 224 -6.26 -11.82 9.91
CA SER A 224 -7.24 -10.88 10.45
C SER A 224 -8.45 -10.74 9.51
N ALA A 225 -9.57 -10.20 10.02
CA ALA A 225 -10.72 -9.84 9.19
C ALA A 225 -10.34 -8.79 8.13
N PHE A 226 -9.55 -7.78 8.54
CA PHE A 226 -8.94 -6.80 7.64
C PHE A 226 -8.26 -7.45 6.44
N CYS A 227 -7.44 -8.48 6.65
CA CYS A 227 -6.74 -9.14 5.55
C CYS A 227 -7.68 -9.85 4.56
N ASN A 228 -8.76 -10.46 5.04
CA ASN A 228 -9.74 -11.10 4.16
C ASN A 228 -10.50 -10.05 3.33
N GLU A 229 -10.91 -8.95 3.96
CA GLU A 229 -11.63 -7.85 3.30
C GLU A 229 -10.73 -7.10 2.31
N TRP A 230 -9.49 -6.81 2.70
CA TRP A 230 -8.49 -6.16 1.84
C TRP A 230 -8.21 -6.99 0.58
N THR A 231 -7.94 -8.29 0.76
CA THR A 231 -7.68 -9.20 -0.38
C THR A 231 -8.88 -9.23 -1.33
N SER A 232 -10.10 -9.23 -0.77
CA SER A 232 -11.34 -9.25 -1.57
C SER A 232 -11.52 -7.95 -2.35
N MET A 233 -11.29 -6.80 -1.71
CA MET A 233 -11.32 -5.48 -2.36
C MET A 233 -10.32 -5.38 -3.52
N VAL A 234 -9.07 -5.85 -3.32
CA VAL A 234 -8.04 -5.82 -4.37
C VAL A 234 -8.44 -6.68 -5.57
N LEU A 235 -9.02 -7.87 -5.33
CA LEU A 235 -9.49 -8.74 -6.39
C LEU A 235 -10.68 -8.15 -7.15
N GLU A 236 -11.64 -7.56 -6.45
CA GLU A 236 -12.81 -6.91 -7.04
C GLU A 236 -12.40 -5.72 -7.90
N TYR A 237 -11.51 -4.85 -7.40
CA TYR A 237 -10.98 -3.72 -8.16
C TYR A 237 -10.24 -4.17 -9.42
N ALA A 238 -9.41 -5.22 -9.32
CA ALA A 238 -8.70 -5.76 -10.47
C ALA A 238 -9.66 -6.29 -11.56
N ASP A 239 -10.78 -6.88 -11.15
CA ASP A 239 -11.81 -7.35 -12.10
C ASP A 239 -12.57 -6.19 -12.75
N GLN A 240 -13.04 -5.23 -11.96
CA GLN A 240 -13.78 -4.06 -12.41
C GLN A 240 -12.98 -3.16 -13.36
N THR A 241 -11.66 -3.11 -13.19
CA THR A 241 -10.76 -2.28 -14.03
C THR A 241 -10.09 -3.05 -15.17
N ARG A 242 -10.46 -4.31 -15.41
CA ARG A 242 -9.83 -5.17 -16.41
C ARG A 242 -9.88 -4.56 -17.82
N GLU A 243 -11.07 -4.13 -18.27
CA GLU A 243 -11.22 -3.56 -19.60
C GLU A 243 -10.35 -2.30 -19.79
N TRP A 244 -10.32 -1.43 -18.77
CA TRP A 244 -9.45 -0.26 -18.79
C TRP A 244 -7.98 -0.68 -18.95
N ARG A 245 -7.50 -1.61 -18.13
CA ARG A 245 -6.10 -2.09 -18.20
C ARG A 245 -5.74 -2.73 -19.54
N ASP A 246 -6.69 -3.42 -20.18
CA ASP A 246 -6.47 -4.09 -21.47
C ASP A 246 -6.45 -3.11 -22.65
N ARG A 247 -7.16 -1.97 -22.54
CA ARG A 247 -7.33 -0.99 -23.64
C ARG A 247 -6.50 0.28 -23.48
N HIS A 248 -6.15 0.65 -22.25
CA HIS A 248 -5.42 1.87 -21.96
C HIS A 248 -3.95 1.72 -22.37
N ASP A 249 -3.51 2.58 -23.30
CA ASP A 249 -2.08 2.81 -23.52
C ASP A 249 -1.58 3.91 -22.57
N PRO A 250 -0.71 3.60 -21.60
CA PRO A 250 -0.15 4.60 -20.69
C PRO A 250 0.72 5.63 -21.42
N ASN A 251 1.12 5.39 -22.68
CA ASN A 251 1.87 6.35 -23.48
C ASN A 251 0.98 7.32 -24.26
N LEU A 252 -0.35 7.18 -24.18
CA LEU A 252 -1.30 8.04 -24.88
C LEU A 252 -1.88 9.13 -23.95
N PRO A 253 -1.50 10.42 -24.14
CA PRO A 253 -2.05 11.52 -23.36
C PRO A 253 -3.58 11.60 -23.45
N GLY A 254 -4.22 12.05 -22.37
CA GLY A 254 -5.68 12.07 -22.24
C GLY A 254 -6.38 12.80 -23.39
N VAL A 255 -5.82 13.93 -23.82
CA VAL A 255 -6.33 14.77 -24.92
C VAL A 255 -6.32 14.07 -26.29
N HIS A 256 -5.51 13.03 -26.46
CA HIS A 256 -5.39 12.26 -27.70
C HIS A 256 -6.22 10.98 -27.70
N ARG A 257 -6.92 10.67 -26.61
CA ARG A 257 -7.76 9.47 -26.53
C ARG A 257 -8.97 9.58 -27.45
N PRO A 258 -9.39 8.48 -28.11
CA PRO A 258 -10.66 8.43 -28.83
C PRO A 258 -11.84 8.59 -27.86
N PRO A 259 -13.02 9.06 -28.33
CA PRO A 259 -14.19 9.31 -27.46
C PRO A 259 -14.57 8.13 -26.57
N GLU A 260 -14.62 6.91 -27.11
CA GLU A 260 -14.95 5.70 -26.35
C GLU A 260 -13.98 5.41 -25.21
N LEU A 261 -12.68 5.69 -25.40
CA LEU A 261 -11.67 5.50 -24.35
C LEU A 261 -11.71 6.62 -23.31
N ARG A 262 -12.25 7.80 -23.65
CA ARG A 262 -12.51 8.86 -22.67
C ARG A 262 -13.69 8.48 -21.79
N GLU A 263 -14.78 7.99 -22.38
CA GLU A 263 -15.96 7.50 -21.63
C GLU A 263 -15.57 6.37 -20.67
N LEU A 264 -14.80 5.37 -21.14
CA LEU A 264 -14.25 4.33 -20.26
C LEU A 264 -13.34 4.90 -19.17
N GLY A 265 -12.59 5.97 -19.47
CA GLY A 265 -11.76 6.69 -18.50
C GLY A 265 -12.59 7.37 -17.40
N ASP A 266 -13.73 7.97 -17.76
CA ASP A 266 -14.64 8.60 -16.80
C ASP A 266 -15.30 7.54 -15.89
N ASP A 267 -15.72 6.40 -16.47
CA ASP A 267 -16.28 5.27 -15.71
C ASP A 267 -15.25 4.67 -14.74
N VAL A 268 -14.02 4.43 -15.21
CA VAL A 268 -12.97 3.88 -14.35
C VAL A 268 -12.52 4.88 -13.29
N ALA A 269 -12.59 6.18 -13.55
CA ALA A 269 -12.30 7.21 -12.55
C ALA A 269 -13.24 7.06 -11.35
N ALA A 270 -14.53 6.80 -11.57
CA ALA A 270 -15.49 6.56 -10.49
C ALA A 270 -15.16 5.28 -9.70
N ILE A 271 -14.78 4.20 -10.37
CA ILE A 271 -14.34 2.95 -9.74
C ILE A 271 -13.07 3.17 -8.89
N MET A 272 -12.11 3.95 -9.40
CA MET A 272 -10.89 4.30 -8.66
C MET A 272 -11.18 5.12 -7.40
N GLN A 273 -12.13 6.06 -7.46
CA GLN A 273 -12.55 6.83 -6.28
C GLN A 273 -13.22 5.92 -5.23
N GLN A 274 -14.12 5.04 -5.64
CA GLN A 274 -14.76 4.07 -4.74
C GLN A 274 -13.75 3.11 -4.10
N ASN A 275 -12.79 2.63 -4.88
CA ASN A 275 -11.69 1.81 -4.37
C ASN A 275 -10.82 2.57 -3.35
N ALA A 276 -10.54 3.84 -3.60
CA ALA A 276 -9.82 4.69 -2.65
C ALA A 276 -10.60 4.89 -1.33
N ASP A 277 -11.91 5.11 -1.41
CA ASP A 277 -12.77 5.23 -0.23
C ASP A 277 -12.81 3.93 0.58
N GLN A 278 -12.97 2.79 -0.09
CA GLN A 278 -13.00 1.48 0.55
C GLN A 278 -11.66 1.12 1.19
N ALA A 279 -10.55 1.34 0.49
CA ALA A 279 -9.21 1.08 1.02
C ALA A 279 -8.96 1.90 2.29
N GLN A 280 -9.28 3.19 2.27
CA GLN A 280 -9.10 4.08 3.42
C GLN A 280 -9.97 3.65 4.60
N LEU A 281 -11.23 3.26 4.36
CA LEU A 281 -12.12 2.74 5.41
C LEU A 281 -11.57 1.45 6.05
N LEU A 282 -11.11 0.50 5.23
CA LEU A 282 -10.50 -0.74 5.72
C LEU A 282 -9.24 -0.47 6.55
N GLY A 283 -8.41 0.47 6.09
CA GLY A 283 -7.23 0.93 6.83
C GLY A 283 -7.59 1.46 8.22
N LEU A 284 -8.58 2.36 8.31
CA LEU A 284 -9.08 2.90 9.58
C LEU A 284 -9.62 1.81 10.52
N MET A 285 -10.25 0.78 9.97
CA MET A 285 -10.82 -0.33 10.74
C MET A 285 -9.81 -1.43 11.10
N SER A 286 -8.59 -1.36 10.58
CA SER A 286 -7.58 -2.42 10.74
C SER A 286 -7.06 -2.59 12.17
N GLY A 287 -7.16 -1.52 13.00
CA GLY A 287 -6.49 -1.47 14.30
C GLY A 287 -4.95 -1.45 14.20
N ASN A 288 -4.41 -1.17 13.01
CA ASN A 288 -2.98 -1.18 12.71
C ASN A 288 -2.61 0.14 12.02
N LEU A 289 -1.77 0.95 12.67
CA LEU A 289 -1.48 2.30 12.20
C LEU A 289 -0.76 2.30 10.84
N THR A 290 0.28 1.48 10.67
CA THR A 290 0.98 1.36 9.38
C THR A 290 0.07 0.87 8.26
N ALA A 291 -0.87 -0.05 8.55
CA ALA A 291 -1.86 -0.45 7.55
C ALA A 291 -2.83 0.69 7.20
N ALA A 292 -3.21 1.51 8.18
CA ALA A 292 -4.05 2.69 7.97
C ALA A 292 -3.32 3.76 7.14
N ASP A 293 -2.05 4.00 7.42
CA ASP A 293 -1.21 4.98 6.71
C ASP A 293 -0.96 4.55 5.26
N PHE A 294 -0.65 3.27 5.01
CA PHE A 294 -0.51 2.74 3.65
C PHE A 294 -1.83 2.77 2.88
N ALA A 295 -2.94 2.47 3.54
CA ALA A 295 -4.26 2.58 2.93
C ALA A 295 -4.59 4.02 2.57
N ALA A 296 -4.35 4.97 3.47
CA ALA A 296 -4.56 6.40 3.21
C ALA A 296 -3.68 6.89 2.06
N LEU A 297 -2.38 6.58 2.07
CA LEU A 297 -1.43 6.98 1.03
C LEU A 297 -1.85 6.43 -0.33
N SER A 298 -2.17 5.13 -0.39
CA SER A 298 -2.70 4.47 -1.59
C SER A 298 -3.92 5.21 -2.11
N SER A 299 -4.88 5.51 -1.23
CA SER A 299 -6.11 6.19 -1.59
C SER A 299 -5.85 7.59 -2.12
N HIS A 300 -4.93 8.36 -1.53
CA HIS A 300 -4.61 9.70 -2.04
C HIS A 300 -3.99 9.67 -3.44
N TYR A 301 -3.02 8.77 -3.69
CA TYR A 301 -2.47 8.60 -5.04
C TYR A 301 -3.51 8.11 -6.05
N ARG A 302 -4.39 7.18 -5.65
CA ARG A 302 -5.49 6.67 -6.51
C ARG A 302 -6.46 7.80 -6.89
N ARG A 303 -6.84 8.65 -5.93
CA ARG A 303 -7.73 9.80 -6.18
C ARG A 303 -7.08 10.82 -7.11
N ALA A 304 -5.79 11.13 -6.92
CA ALA A 304 -5.08 12.04 -7.81
C ALA A 304 -5.02 11.51 -9.25
N PHE A 305 -4.72 10.22 -9.42
CA PHE A 305 -4.72 9.61 -10.76
C PHE A 305 -6.10 9.66 -11.42
N ALA A 306 -7.15 9.30 -10.69
CA ALA A 306 -8.52 9.35 -11.20
C ALA A 306 -8.92 10.78 -11.63
N LEU A 307 -8.56 11.80 -10.84
CA LEU A 307 -8.79 13.21 -11.19
C LEU A 307 -7.94 13.68 -12.37
N ALA A 308 -6.77 13.08 -12.58
CA ALA A 308 -5.89 13.40 -13.69
C ALA A 308 -6.37 12.84 -15.04
N LEU A 309 -7.19 11.77 -15.06
CA LEU A 309 -7.56 11.05 -16.28
C LEU A 309 -8.03 11.92 -17.46
N PRO A 310 -8.87 12.96 -17.27
CA PRO A 310 -9.30 13.83 -18.37
C PRO A 310 -8.15 14.65 -19.00
N THR A 311 -7.14 14.97 -18.20
CA THR A 311 -5.96 15.78 -18.58
C THR A 311 -4.67 14.98 -18.47
N TYR A 312 -4.77 13.65 -18.59
CA TYR A 312 -3.69 12.73 -18.30
C TYR A 312 -2.43 13.07 -19.10
N GLY A 313 -1.33 13.27 -18.39
CA GLY A 313 0.02 13.32 -18.92
C GLY A 313 0.81 12.09 -18.50
N LEU A 314 1.88 11.78 -19.24
CA LEU A 314 2.71 10.60 -18.97
C LEU A 314 3.19 10.50 -17.50
N PRO A 315 3.62 11.59 -16.83
CA PRO A 315 4.03 11.52 -15.42
C PRO A 315 2.95 11.01 -14.47
N ASP A 316 1.67 11.20 -14.79
CA ASP A 316 0.55 10.76 -13.94
C ASP A 316 0.51 9.22 -13.78
N THR A 317 1.20 8.46 -14.65
CA THR A 317 1.35 7.00 -14.50
C THR A 317 1.99 6.61 -13.17
N HIS A 318 2.88 7.46 -12.64
CA HIS A 318 3.54 7.21 -11.36
C HIS A 318 2.57 7.31 -10.17
N LEU A 319 1.49 8.08 -10.31
CA LEU A 319 0.42 8.14 -9.32
C LEU A 319 -0.34 6.81 -9.24
N ASP A 320 -0.73 6.25 -10.39
CA ASP A 320 -1.38 4.94 -10.46
C ASP A 320 -0.46 3.81 -9.96
N ALA A 321 0.81 3.87 -10.33
CA ALA A 321 1.82 2.94 -9.86
C ALA A 321 1.96 3.01 -8.33
N ALA A 322 2.13 4.20 -7.74
CA ALA A 322 2.25 4.36 -6.29
C ALA A 322 1.03 3.76 -5.57
N ALA A 323 -0.18 4.11 -6.00
CA ALA A 323 -1.42 3.56 -5.44
C ALA A 323 -1.47 2.04 -5.52
N THR A 324 -1.18 1.48 -6.70
CA THR A 324 -1.25 0.04 -6.92
C THR A 324 -0.21 -0.73 -6.12
N ARG A 325 1.04 -0.23 -6.04
CA ARG A 325 2.11 -0.90 -5.26
C ARG A 325 1.85 -0.87 -3.75
N LEU A 326 1.26 0.21 -3.23
CA LEU A 326 0.80 0.27 -1.84
C LEU A 326 -0.33 -0.74 -1.55
N GLN A 327 -1.25 -0.93 -2.51
CA GLN A 327 -2.28 -1.97 -2.38
C GLN A 327 -1.71 -3.38 -2.42
N SER A 328 -0.81 -3.65 -3.37
CA SER A 328 -0.13 -4.94 -3.50
C SER A 328 0.73 -5.26 -2.28
N LEU A 329 1.43 -4.27 -1.71
CA LEU A 329 2.18 -4.39 -0.46
C LEU A 329 1.30 -4.98 0.64
N THR A 330 0.12 -4.39 0.85
CA THR A 330 -0.81 -4.84 1.89
C THR A 330 -1.47 -6.19 1.55
N ASP A 331 -1.81 -6.44 0.29
CA ASP A 331 -2.38 -7.73 -0.15
C ASP A 331 -1.38 -8.88 0.06
N HIS A 332 -0.14 -8.72 -0.38
CA HIS A 332 0.92 -9.73 -0.21
C HIS A 332 1.27 -9.95 1.27
N ALA A 333 1.32 -8.88 2.07
CA ALA A 333 1.53 -8.98 3.51
C ALA A 333 0.43 -9.83 4.18
N CYS A 334 -0.82 -9.63 3.76
CA CYS A 334 -1.97 -10.41 4.20
C CYS A 334 -1.94 -11.87 3.73
N ARG A 335 -1.51 -12.13 2.49
CA ARG A 335 -1.35 -13.50 1.98
C ARG A 335 -0.24 -14.27 2.68
N ALA A 336 0.85 -13.60 3.07
CA ALA A 336 2.00 -14.20 3.74
C ALA A 336 1.68 -14.81 5.11
N VAL A 337 0.56 -14.41 5.73
CA VAL A 337 0.11 -14.92 7.04
C VAL A 337 -1.06 -15.88 6.95
N ARG A 338 -1.59 -16.17 5.75
CA ARG A 338 -2.69 -17.13 5.57
C ARG A 338 -2.23 -18.54 5.93
N ARG A 339 -3.13 -19.26 6.59
CA ARG A 339 -3.00 -20.70 6.86
C ARG A 339 -3.61 -21.51 5.73
#